data_AF-A0A5D2JIV1-F1
#
_entry.id   AF-A0A5D2JIV1-F1
#
_cell.length_a   1.000
_cell.length_b   1.000
_cell.length_c   1.000
_cell.angle_alpha   90.00
_cell.angle_beta   90.00
_cell.angle_gamma   90.00
#
_symmetry.space_group_name_H-M   'P 1'
#
loop_
_entity.id
_entity.type
_entity.pdbx_description
1 polymer ?
#
loop_
_entity_poly.entity_id
_entity_poly.type
_entity_poly.pdbx_seq_one_letter_code
_entity_poly.pdbx_strand_id
1 'polypeptide(L)'
;MLRSLFFSPRIRRVAVPSSPLGPTLAMDNNNRSRTTDSSVQTNPRIQKLQQIVKTDASAGWEESWKQGVTPWDLGCPTPVILHLHHSGSLPMGRVLVPGCGTGYDVVAMACPGRYVVGLDISEEAIKKAKQMSSSLPNADDFTFIKADFFSWRPTDLFDLIFDYTFFCAILPEMRSTWAQQIQNFLKPDGELVTLMFPMDDHAGGPPFKVSIEDYEEVLHPIGFKAVSIVDNELAIEARKGREKLGRWKRGVGHSSL
;
A
#
# COMPACT_ATOMS: atom_id res chain seq x y z
N MET A 1 -2.21 33.77 -34.66
CA MET A 1 -2.76 34.99 -34.03
C MET A 1 -4.28 34.94 -34.11
N LEU A 2 -4.97 34.51 -33.06
CA LEU A 2 -6.42 34.73 -32.92
C LEU A 2 -6.70 35.37 -31.57
N ARG A 3 -7.51 36.42 -31.62
CA ARG A 3 -7.75 37.40 -30.55
C ARG A 3 -8.79 36.90 -29.55
N SER A 4 -8.50 37.24 -28.30
CA SER A 4 -9.36 37.19 -27.12
C SER A 4 -10.65 38.00 -27.28
N LEU A 5 -11.77 37.47 -26.79
CA LEU A 5 -12.98 38.21 -26.44
C LEU A 5 -13.34 37.87 -24.98
N PHE A 6 -13.07 38.82 -24.10
CA PHE A 6 -13.53 38.84 -22.71
C PHE A 6 -15.02 39.21 -22.65
N PHE A 7 -15.82 38.44 -21.93
CA PHE A 7 -17.12 38.87 -21.40
C PHE A 7 -17.10 38.74 -19.88
N SER A 8 -17.27 39.87 -19.19
CA SER A 8 -17.38 39.98 -17.74
C SER A 8 -18.84 40.25 -17.36
N PRO A 9 -19.44 39.49 -16.42
CA PRO A 9 -20.71 39.88 -15.81
C PRO A 9 -20.48 40.56 -14.45
N ARG A 10 -20.97 41.80 -14.33
CA ARG A 10 -21.16 42.53 -13.06
C ARG A 10 -22.20 41.82 -12.19
N ILE A 11 -21.83 41.42 -10.97
CA ILE A 11 -22.78 40.99 -9.94
C ILE A 11 -23.00 42.14 -8.95
N ARG A 12 -24.27 42.52 -8.75
CA ARG A 12 -24.73 43.54 -7.81
C ARG A 12 -24.67 43.02 -6.37
N ARG A 13 -24.14 43.85 -5.45
CA ARG A 13 -24.22 43.62 -4.00
C ARG A 13 -25.66 43.75 -3.51
N VAL A 14 -26.11 42.78 -2.71
CA VAL A 14 -27.37 42.85 -1.94
C VAL A 14 -27.01 43.02 -0.47
N ALA A 15 -27.69 43.97 0.17
CA ALA A 15 -27.47 44.41 1.55
C ALA A 15 -27.98 43.39 2.59
N VAL A 16 -27.29 43.33 3.73
CA VAL A 16 -27.62 42.52 4.90
C VAL A 16 -28.38 43.40 5.91
N PRO A 17 -29.54 42.97 6.47
CA PRO A 17 -30.12 43.61 7.63
C PRO A 17 -29.59 43.00 8.93
N SER A 18 -29.26 43.88 9.87
CA SER A 18 -28.81 43.61 11.24
C SER A 18 -29.97 43.79 12.23
N SER A 19 -30.02 42.99 13.30
CA SER A 19 -30.70 43.23 14.60
C SER A 19 -30.55 41.98 15.52
N PRO A 20 -30.75 42.04 16.86
CA PRO A 20 -29.79 42.49 17.86
C PRO A 20 -29.40 41.39 18.88
N LEU A 21 -28.38 41.69 19.71
CA LEU A 21 -27.81 40.86 20.77
C LEU A 21 -28.71 40.70 22.00
N GLY A 22 -28.72 39.49 22.59
CA GLY A 22 -29.16 39.17 23.95
C GLY A 22 -28.97 37.67 24.26
N PRO A 23 -28.90 37.24 25.53
CA PRO A 23 -27.70 37.26 26.36
C PRO A 23 -27.01 35.90 26.48
N THR A 24 -25.75 35.97 26.91
CA THR A 24 -24.80 34.90 27.20
C THR A 24 -25.30 33.91 28.26
N LEU A 25 -25.23 32.61 27.95
CA LEU A 25 -25.29 31.52 28.94
C LEU A 25 -24.03 30.67 28.81
N ALA A 26 -23.30 30.59 29.92
CA ALA A 26 -22.04 29.90 30.06
C ALA A 26 -22.23 28.38 30.23
N MET A 27 -21.20 27.66 29.79
CA MET A 27 -20.81 26.29 30.15
C MET A 27 -21.80 25.16 29.88
N ASP A 28 -21.41 24.25 28.98
CA ASP A 28 -21.22 22.88 29.44
C ASP A 28 -20.11 22.16 28.67
N ASN A 29 -19.10 21.77 29.44
CA ASN A 29 -17.92 21.03 29.02
C ASN A 29 -18.33 19.55 28.97
N ASN A 30 -18.79 19.05 27.82
CA ASN A 30 -19.10 17.63 27.69
C ASN A 30 -18.12 16.91 26.77
N ASN A 31 -17.30 16.14 27.45
CA ASN A 31 -16.31 15.17 27.01
C ASN A 31 -16.90 14.20 25.97
N ARG A 32 -16.77 14.52 24.68
CA ARG A 32 -16.97 13.53 23.61
C ARG A 32 -15.71 12.70 23.48
N SER A 33 -15.66 11.63 24.26
CA SER A 33 -14.94 10.41 23.93
C SER A 33 -15.12 10.10 22.44
N ARG A 34 -14.05 10.27 21.65
CA ARG A 34 -13.96 9.66 20.33
C ARG A 34 -13.74 8.17 20.57
N THR A 35 -14.82 7.42 20.65
CA THR A 35 -14.79 5.98 20.37
C THR A 35 -14.46 5.83 18.89
N THR A 36 -13.17 5.67 18.58
CA THR A 36 -12.73 5.15 17.29
C THR A 36 -13.24 3.72 17.20
N ASP A 37 -14.29 3.51 16.41
CA ASP A 37 -14.80 2.19 16.08
C ASP A 37 -13.69 1.45 15.32
N SER A 38 -13.00 0.53 16.01
CA SER A 38 -11.89 -0.24 15.46
C SER A 38 -12.45 -1.28 14.49
N SER A 39 -12.79 -0.84 13.27
CA SER A 39 -13.41 -1.64 12.20
C SER A 39 -12.68 -2.94 11.84
N VAL A 40 -11.43 -3.10 12.30
CA VAL A 40 -10.64 -4.33 12.14
C VAL A 40 -11.09 -5.43 13.10
N GLN A 41 -11.41 -5.09 14.36
CA GLN A 41 -11.78 -6.08 15.40
C GLN A 41 -13.18 -6.65 15.20
N THR A 42 -14.06 -5.95 14.49
CA THR A 42 -15.46 -6.36 14.28
C THR A 42 -15.69 -7.15 13.00
N ASN A 43 -14.68 -7.32 12.12
CA ASN A 43 -14.85 -8.00 10.84
C ASN A 43 -14.70 -9.53 10.94
N PRO A 44 -15.77 -10.33 10.73
CA PRO A 44 -15.72 -11.79 10.89
C PRO A 44 -14.76 -12.49 9.92
N ARG A 45 -14.51 -11.91 8.74
CA ARG A 45 -13.57 -12.48 7.77
C ARG A 45 -12.12 -12.28 8.22
N ILE A 46 -11.82 -11.16 8.87
CA ILE A 46 -10.49 -10.90 9.47
C ILE A 46 -10.27 -11.85 10.66
N GLN A 47 -11.26 -12.04 11.52
CA GLN A 47 -11.17 -13.00 12.62
C GLN A 47 -10.94 -14.43 12.11
N LYS A 48 -11.66 -14.84 11.06
CA LYS A 48 -11.45 -16.15 10.43
C LYS A 48 -10.06 -16.29 9.83
N LEU A 49 -9.55 -15.27 9.14
CA LEU A 49 -8.17 -15.22 8.65
C LEU A 49 -7.18 -15.43 9.80
N GLN A 50 -7.31 -14.65 10.88
CA GLN A 50 -6.42 -14.72 12.02
C GLN A 50 -6.43 -16.10 12.67
N GLN A 51 -7.59 -16.75 12.75
CA GLN A 51 -7.69 -18.12 13.24
C GLN A 51 -6.95 -19.12 12.34
N ILE A 52 -7.12 -19.02 11.02
CA ILE A 52 -6.43 -19.90 10.05
C ILE A 52 -4.90 -19.72 10.17
N VAL A 53 -4.42 -18.48 10.10
CA VAL A 53 -2.98 -18.17 10.14
C VAL A 53 -2.35 -18.54 11.47
N LYS A 54 -3.07 -18.38 12.58
CA LYS A 54 -2.57 -18.78 13.90
C LYS A 54 -2.50 -20.30 14.09
N THR A 55 -3.36 -21.06 13.41
CA THR A 55 -3.41 -22.53 13.55
C THR A 55 -2.23 -23.20 12.85
N ASP A 56 -1.77 -22.64 11.72
CA ASP A 56 -0.61 -23.14 10.98
C ASP A 56 0.26 -21.97 10.54
N ALA A 57 1.35 -21.71 11.27
CA ALA A 57 2.27 -20.63 10.95
C ALA A 57 3.04 -20.84 9.63
N SER A 58 3.15 -22.08 9.14
CA SER A 58 3.89 -22.43 7.92
C SER A 58 3.01 -22.44 6.66
N ALA A 59 1.72 -22.80 6.79
CA ALA A 59 0.79 -22.94 5.68
C ALA A 59 -0.49 -22.10 5.79
N GLY A 60 -0.65 -21.28 6.83
CA GLY A 60 -1.88 -20.55 7.11
C GLY A 60 -2.35 -19.65 5.97
N TRP A 61 -1.42 -19.01 5.24
CA TRP A 61 -1.77 -18.21 4.06
C TRP A 61 -2.32 -19.06 2.91
N GLU A 62 -1.70 -20.20 2.63
CA GLU A 62 -2.18 -21.16 1.61
C GLU A 62 -3.58 -21.68 1.96
N GLU A 63 -3.81 -22.03 3.22
CA GLU A 63 -5.12 -22.50 3.67
C GLU A 63 -6.19 -21.42 3.58
N SER A 64 -5.83 -20.17 3.88
CA SER A 64 -6.73 -19.02 3.70
C SER A 64 -7.17 -18.88 2.23
N TRP A 65 -6.24 -19.06 1.29
CA TRP A 65 -6.53 -19.04 -0.15
C TRP A 65 -7.42 -20.20 -0.60
N LYS A 66 -7.17 -21.42 -0.11
CA LYS A 66 -8.00 -22.61 -0.40
C LYS A 66 -9.43 -22.45 0.11
N GLN A 67 -9.60 -21.87 1.30
CA GLN A 67 -10.91 -21.62 1.88
C GLN A 67 -11.61 -20.37 1.33
N GLY A 68 -10.97 -19.60 0.46
CA GLY A 68 -11.51 -18.34 -0.06
C GLY A 68 -11.67 -17.24 1.00
N VAL A 69 -10.88 -17.30 2.07
CA VAL A 69 -10.86 -16.30 3.14
C VAL A 69 -9.77 -15.28 2.80
N THR A 70 -10.09 -14.32 1.95
CA THR A 70 -9.14 -13.31 1.45
C THR A 70 -9.63 -11.89 1.69
N PRO A 71 -9.90 -11.47 2.96
CA PRO A 71 -10.48 -10.15 3.26
C PRO A 71 -9.61 -8.95 2.88
N TRP A 72 -8.33 -9.15 2.55
CA TRP A 72 -7.43 -8.11 2.05
C TRP A 72 -7.56 -7.85 0.54
N ASP A 73 -8.06 -8.84 -0.20
CA ASP A 73 -8.17 -8.80 -1.67
C ASP A 73 -9.26 -7.80 -2.09
N LEU A 74 -8.88 -6.80 -2.89
CA LEU A 74 -9.78 -5.75 -3.36
C LEU A 74 -10.64 -6.19 -4.55
N GLY A 75 -10.29 -7.29 -5.22
CA GLY A 75 -10.90 -7.74 -6.47
C GLY A 75 -10.57 -6.85 -7.68
N CYS A 76 -9.70 -5.86 -7.51
CA CYS A 76 -9.29 -4.92 -8.55
C CYS A 76 -7.92 -4.31 -8.21
N PRO A 77 -7.26 -3.65 -9.18
CA PRO A 77 -6.02 -2.93 -8.91
C PRO A 77 -6.23 -1.80 -7.89
N THR A 78 -5.22 -1.58 -7.06
CA THR A 78 -5.21 -0.51 -6.06
C THR A 78 -5.32 0.85 -6.78
N PRO A 79 -6.28 1.72 -6.43
CA PRO A 79 -6.51 2.96 -7.19
C PRO A 79 -5.28 3.87 -7.32
N VAL A 80 -4.45 3.95 -6.28
CA VAL A 80 -3.20 4.75 -6.33
C VAL A 80 -2.18 4.16 -7.31
N ILE A 81 -2.14 2.83 -7.48
CA ILE A 81 -1.26 2.19 -8.46
C ILE A 81 -1.70 2.49 -9.89
N LEU A 82 -3.01 2.41 -10.18
CA LEU A 82 -3.53 2.82 -11.48
C LEU A 82 -3.21 4.28 -11.80
N HIS A 83 -3.37 5.16 -10.81
CA HIS A 83 -3.04 6.57 -10.96
C HIS A 83 -1.55 6.78 -11.27
N LEU A 84 -0.65 6.21 -10.46
CA LEU A 84 0.79 6.34 -10.62
C LEU A 84 1.29 5.72 -11.93
N HIS A 85 0.66 4.64 -12.39
CA HIS A 85 0.95 4.04 -13.70
C HIS A 85 0.57 5.01 -14.83
N HIS A 86 -0.69 5.48 -14.86
CA HIS A 86 -1.18 6.36 -15.92
C HIS A 86 -0.48 7.74 -15.95
N SER A 87 -0.04 8.25 -14.80
CA SER A 87 0.72 9.51 -14.72
C SER A 87 2.20 9.36 -15.07
N GLY A 88 2.69 8.15 -15.33
CA GLY A 88 4.11 7.88 -15.57
C GLY A 88 4.99 8.07 -14.34
N SER A 89 4.42 8.03 -13.13
CA SER A 89 5.13 8.30 -11.87
C SER A 89 5.78 7.07 -11.23
N LEU A 90 5.63 5.89 -11.86
CA LEU A 90 6.34 4.67 -11.50
C LEU A 90 7.61 4.51 -12.36
N PRO A 91 8.77 4.15 -11.77
CA PRO A 91 9.98 3.81 -12.52
C PRO A 91 9.73 2.73 -13.59
N MET A 92 10.45 2.83 -14.72
CA MET A 92 10.52 1.74 -15.70
C MET A 92 11.51 0.66 -15.25
N GLY A 93 11.60 -0.44 -15.99
CA GLY A 93 12.50 -1.55 -15.68
C GLY A 93 11.81 -2.69 -14.94
N ARG A 94 12.50 -3.33 -14.00
CA ARG A 94 12.01 -4.50 -13.28
C ARG A 94 11.33 -4.09 -11.98
N VAL A 95 10.12 -4.60 -11.75
CA VAL A 95 9.34 -4.34 -10.54
C VAL A 95 9.11 -5.64 -9.78
N LEU A 96 9.19 -5.60 -8.45
CA LEU A 96 8.76 -6.69 -7.57
C LEU A 96 7.54 -6.26 -6.75
N VAL A 97 6.56 -7.16 -6.65
CA VAL A 97 5.43 -7.05 -5.73
C VAL A 97 5.46 -8.28 -4.79
N PRO A 98 5.96 -8.14 -3.55
CA PRO A 98 5.98 -9.22 -2.58
C PRO A 98 4.58 -9.44 -1.99
N GLY A 99 4.20 -10.70 -1.77
CA GLY A 99 2.86 -11.07 -1.30
C GLY A 99 1.77 -10.66 -2.29
N CYS A 100 1.97 -10.92 -3.59
CA CYS A 100 1.13 -10.35 -4.64
C CYS A 100 -0.31 -10.86 -4.66
N GLY A 101 -0.62 -11.97 -4.00
CA GLY A 101 -1.94 -12.58 -4.00
C GLY A 101 -2.43 -12.89 -5.43
N THR A 102 -3.63 -12.41 -5.75
CA THR A 102 -4.26 -12.49 -7.09
C THR A 102 -3.58 -11.62 -8.15
N GLY A 103 -2.63 -10.76 -7.78
CA GLY A 103 -1.75 -10.09 -8.74
C GLY A 103 -2.36 -8.90 -9.48
N TYR A 104 -3.43 -8.29 -8.99
CA TYR A 104 -4.04 -7.14 -9.67
C TYR A 104 -3.07 -5.98 -9.88
N ASP A 105 -2.27 -5.63 -8.85
CA ASP A 105 -1.27 -4.57 -8.96
C ASP A 105 -0.08 -4.97 -9.83
N VAL A 106 0.24 -6.27 -9.90
CA VAL A 106 1.27 -6.80 -10.82
C VAL A 106 0.87 -6.53 -12.26
N VAL A 107 -0.35 -6.94 -12.62
CA VAL A 107 -0.91 -6.74 -13.96
C VAL A 107 -1.07 -5.26 -14.28
N ALA A 108 -1.55 -4.45 -13.33
CA ALA A 108 -1.82 -3.03 -13.56
C ALA A 108 -0.54 -2.20 -13.77
N MET A 109 0.58 -2.58 -13.14
CA MET A 109 1.85 -1.88 -13.34
C MET A 109 2.55 -2.30 -14.64
N ALA A 110 2.30 -3.50 -15.14
CA ALA A 110 2.99 -4.13 -16.26
C ALA A 110 2.65 -3.50 -17.61
N CYS A 111 3.68 -3.12 -18.36
CA CYS A 111 3.57 -2.55 -19.70
C CYS A 111 4.91 -2.67 -20.43
N PRO A 112 4.97 -2.40 -21.75
CA PRO A 112 6.24 -2.38 -22.46
C PRO A 112 7.26 -1.46 -21.78
N GLY A 113 8.41 -2.04 -21.41
CA GLY A 113 9.47 -1.34 -20.67
C GLY A 113 9.35 -1.40 -19.14
N ARG A 114 8.29 -2.00 -18.58
CA ARG A 114 8.16 -2.29 -17.15
C ARG A 114 7.71 -3.74 -16.91
N TYR A 115 8.68 -4.60 -16.62
CA TYR A 115 8.44 -6.02 -16.35
C TYR A 115 8.17 -6.28 -14.86
N VAL A 116 7.02 -6.84 -14.51
CA VAL A 116 6.58 -6.96 -13.12
C VAL A 116 6.59 -8.41 -12.65
N VAL A 117 7.27 -8.67 -11.53
CA VAL A 117 7.32 -9.97 -10.88
C VAL A 117 6.42 -9.95 -9.64
N GLY A 118 5.36 -10.74 -9.66
CA GLY A 118 4.56 -11.05 -8.48
C GLY A 118 5.13 -12.25 -7.72
N LEU A 119 5.42 -12.09 -6.44
CA LEU A 119 5.92 -13.15 -5.58
C LEU A 119 4.87 -13.48 -4.51
N ASP A 120 4.51 -14.75 -4.35
CA ASP A 120 3.65 -15.19 -3.25
C ASP A 120 4.07 -16.59 -2.79
N ILE A 121 3.90 -16.87 -1.49
CA ILE A 121 4.22 -18.17 -0.92
C ILE A 121 3.11 -19.20 -1.20
N SER A 122 1.88 -18.73 -1.41
CA SER A 122 0.71 -19.57 -1.67
C SER A 122 0.67 -20.05 -3.11
N GLU A 123 0.57 -21.38 -3.28
CA GLU A 123 0.38 -21.99 -4.59
C GLU A 123 -1.00 -21.66 -5.16
N GLU A 124 -2.03 -21.69 -4.31
CA GLU A 124 -3.40 -21.38 -4.72
C GLU A 124 -3.54 -19.91 -5.15
N ALA A 125 -2.85 -18.97 -4.49
CA ALA A 125 -2.80 -17.57 -4.91
C ALA A 125 -2.19 -17.42 -6.31
N ILE A 126 -1.01 -18.01 -6.53
CA ILE A 126 -0.28 -17.95 -7.80
C ILE A 126 -1.09 -18.61 -8.93
N LYS A 127 -1.77 -19.72 -8.65
CA LYS A 127 -2.66 -20.38 -9.61
C LYS A 127 -3.81 -19.45 -10.01
N LYS A 128 -4.48 -18.83 -9.03
CA LYS A 128 -5.56 -17.85 -9.30
C LYS A 128 -5.05 -16.66 -10.11
N ALA A 129 -3.91 -16.07 -9.72
CA ALA A 129 -3.31 -14.95 -10.44
C ALA A 129 -3.07 -15.29 -11.92
N LYS A 130 -2.41 -16.43 -12.19
CA LYS A 130 -2.16 -16.90 -13.57
C LYS A 130 -3.46 -17.15 -14.34
N GLN A 131 -4.45 -17.80 -13.74
CA GLN A 131 -5.73 -18.08 -14.37
C GLN A 131 -6.48 -16.81 -14.78
N MET A 132 -6.38 -15.76 -13.98
CA MET A 132 -7.10 -14.50 -14.21
C MET A 132 -6.41 -13.59 -15.23
N SER A 133 -5.10 -13.74 -15.45
CA SER A 133 -4.32 -12.78 -16.21
C SER A 133 -3.64 -13.32 -17.47
N SER A 134 -3.58 -14.65 -17.66
CA SER A 134 -2.78 -15.24 -18.76
C SER A 134 -3.24 -14.88 -20.17
N SER A 135 -4.49 -14.42 -20.34
CA SER A 135 -5.05 -14.00 -21.63
C SER A 135 -5.06 -12.49 -21.82
N LEU A 136 -4.48 -11.72 -20.90
CA LEU A 136 -4.47 -10.27 -20.98
C LEU A 136 -3.44 -9.78 -22.02
N PRO A 137 -3.68 -8.63 -22.68
CA PRO A 137 -2.79 -8.14 -23.73
C PRO A 137 -1.35 -7.86 -23.29
N ASN A 138 -1.13 -7.62 -21.98
CA ASN A 138 0.19 -7.38 -21.39
C ASN A 138 0.77 -8.60 -20.67
N ALA A 139 0.29 -9.82 -20.99
CA ALA A 139 0.74 -11.06 -20.34
C ALA A 139 2.26 -11.31 -20.47
N ASP A 140 2.90 -10.74 -21.50
CA ASP A 140 4.35 -10.84 -21.70
C ASP A 140 5.16 -9.89 -20.79
N ASP A 141 4.50 -8.92 -20.15
CA ASP A 141 5.14 -7.90 -19.30
C ASP A 141 5.12 -8.24 -17.81
N PHE A 142 4.64 -9.42 -17.41
CA PHE A 142 4.66 -9.85 -16.01
C PHE A 142 4.85 -11.35 -15.83
N THR A 143 5.15 -11.76 -14.60
CA THR A 143 5.15 -13.17 -14.19
C THR A 143 4.78 -13.33 -12.73
N PHE A 144 4.33 -14.54 -12.38
CA PHE A 144 3.99 -14.94 -11.03
C PHE A 144 4.84 -16.13 -10.59
N ILE A 145 5.56 -15.94 -9.49
CA ILE A 145 6.50 -16.91 -8.93
C ILE A 145 6.01 -17.34 -7.55
N LYS A 146 5.83 -18.66 -7.37
CA LYS A 146 5.62 -19.26 -6.06
C LYS A 146 6.97 -19.34 -5.34
N ALA A 147 7.19 -18.48 -4.36
CA ALA A 147 8.36 -18.54 -3.50
C ALA A 147 8.13 -17.79 -2.19
N ASP A 148 8.91 -18.15 -1.18
CA ASP A 148 8.99 -17.39 0.06
C ASP A 148 9.95 -16.20 -0.12
N PHE A 149 9.44 -14.99 0.10
CA PHE A 149 10.20 -13.74 0.03
C PHE A 149 11.50 -13.75 0.85
N PHE A 150 11.50 -14.41 2.01
CA PHE A 150 12.66 -14.38 2.93
C PHE A 150 13.79 -15.31 2.51
N SER A 151 13.48 -16.39 1.78
CA SER A 151 14.45 -17.37 1.30
C SER A 151 14.73 -17.29 -0.20
N TRP A 152 13.90 -16.58 -0.98
CA TRP A 152 14.09 -16.41 -2.42
C TRP A 152 15.35 -15.60 -2.75
N ARG A 153 16.04 -15.99 -3.81
CA ARG A 153 17.27 -15.36 -4.30
C ARG A 153 17.15 -15.12 -5.81
N PRO A 154 16.64 -13.96 -6.25
CA PRO A 154 16.57 -13.64 -7.66
C PRO A 154 17.97 -13.44 -8.24
N THR A 155 18.13 -13.76 -9.51
CA THR A 155 19.35 -13.45 -10.28
C THR A 155 19.46 -11.97 -10.59
N ASP A 156 18.32 -11.35 -10.94
CA ASP A 156 18.22 -9.96 -11.38
C ASP A 156 17.55 -9.10 -10.33
N LEU A 157 18.17 -7.94 -10.05
CA LEU A 157 17.66 -6.95 -9.11
C LEU A 157 16.53 -6.09 -9.73
N PHE A 158 15.84 -5.36 -8.87
CA PHE A 158 14.66 -4.56 -9.20
C PHE A 158 14.94 -3.07 -9.18
N ASP A 159 14.34 -2.36 -10.13
CA ASP A 159 14.32 -0.89 -10.19
C ASP A 159 13.26 -0.34 -9.21
N LEU A 160 12.20 -1.10 -8.96
CA LEU A 160 11.12 -0.75 -8.04
C LEU A 160 10.69 -1.99 -7.22
N ILE A 161 10.44 -1.80 -5.93
CA ILE A 161 9.64 -2.73 -5.13
C ILE A 161 8.39 -1.98 -4.66
N PHE A 162 7.21 -2.56 -4.88
CA PHE A 162 5.95 -2.03 -4.37
C PHE A 162 5.39 -2.96 -3.29
N ASP A 163 5.42 -2.50 -2.03
CA ASP A 163 4.86 -3.22 -0.88
C ASP A 163 3.49 -2.64 -0.51
N TYR A 164 2.45 -3.47 -0.59
CA TYR A 164 1.14 -3.16 -0.05
C TYR A 164 0.52 -4.41 0.56
N THR A 165 0.05 -4.29 1.80
CA THR A 165 -0.51 -5.39 2.60
C THR A 165 0.44 -6.57 2.87
N PHE A 166 1.72 -6.46 2.54
CA PHE A 166 2.74 -7.48 2.84
C PHE A 166 3.48 -7.17 4.14
N PHE A 167 4.01 -5.96 4.33
CA PHE A 167 4.68 -5.57 5.59
C PHE A 167 3.80 -5.71 6.84
N CYS A 168 2.49 -5.46 6.73
CA CYS A 168 1.56 -5.67 7.84
C CYS A 168 1.12 -7.14 8.01
N ALA A 169 1.37 -8.01 7.03
CA ALA A 169 1.00 -9.42 7.10
C ALA A 169 2.06 -10.26 7.82
N ILE A 170 3.33 -9.83 7.79
CA ILE A 170 4.44 -10.53 8.44
C ILE A 170 4.46 -10.26 9.94
N LEU A 171 5.04 -11.19 10.70
CA LEU A 171 5.23 -11.01 12.14
C LEU A 171 6.14 -9.79 12.41
N PRO A 172 5.86 -8.98 13.44
CA PRO A 172 6.66 -7.78 13.73
C PRO A 172 8.16 -8.04 13.84
N GLU A 173 8.57 -9.15 14.44
CA GLU A 173 9.97 -9.57 14.56
C GLU A 173 10.68 -9.86 13.22
N MET A 174 9.92 -10.05 12.13
CA MET A 174 10.46 -10.27 10.80
C MET A 174 10.72 -8.98 10.02
N ARG A 175 10.28 -7.81 10.52
CA ARG A 175 10.35 -6.53 9.79
C ARG A 175 11.79 -6.09 9.48
N SER A 176 12.73 -6.36 10.37
CA SER A 176 14.17 -6.11 10.10
C SER A 176 14.71 -7.02 9.00
N THR A 177 14.29 -8.28 8.96
CA THR A 177 14.66 -9.22 7.87
C THR A 177 13.99 -8.82 6.55
N TRP A 178 12.75 -8.30 6.60
CA TRP A 178 12.08 -7.74 5.43
C TRP A 178 12.89 -6.58 4.84
N ALA A 179 13.34 -5.64 5.68
CA ALA A 179 14.11 -4.50 5.23
C ALA A 179 15.44 -4.92 4.56
N GLN A 180 16.12 -5.93 5.13
CA GLN A 180 17.32 -6.52 4.53
C GLN A 180 17.04 -7.16 3.17
N GLN A 181 15.94 -7.90 3.02
CA GLN A 181 15.57 -8.48 1.71
C GLN A 181 15.24 -7.39 0.69
N ILE A 182 14.52 -6.34 1.08
CA ILE A 182 14.28 -5.17 0.21
C ILE A 182 15.60 -4.58 -0.29
N GLN A 183 16.58 -4.40 0.61
CA GLN A 183 17.92 -3.95 0.22
C GLN A 183 18.63 -4.95 -0.70
N ASN A 184 18.50 -6.24 -0.48
CA ASN A 184 19.16 -7.24 -1.33
C ASN A 184 18.51 -7.36 -2.72
N PHE A 185 17.22 -7.03 -2.85
CA PHE A 185 16.48 -7.15 -4.10
C PHE A 185 16.52 -5.87 -4.94
N LEU A 186 16.67 -4.70 -4.32
CA LEU A 186 16.77 -3.44 -5.06
C LEU A 186 18.15 -3.23 -5.69
N LYS A 187 18.17 -2.69 -6.91
CA LYS A 187 19.36 -2.09 -7.51
C LYS A 187 19.88 -0.93 -6.62
N PRO A 188 21.14 -0.50 -6.78
CA PRO A 188 21.70 0.61 -6.00
C PRO A 188 20.89 1.91 -6.07
N ASP A 189 20.32 2.23 -7.24
CA ASP A 189 19.49 3.42 -7.51
C ASP A 189 17.98 3.16 -7.45
N GLY A 190 17.61 1.91 -7.16
CA GLY A 190 16.24 1.44 -7.11
C GLY A 190 15.43 2.09 -5.99
N GLU A 191 14.11 2.00 -6.12
CA GLU A 191 13.15 2.64 -5.24
C GLU A 191 12.26 1.63 -4.54
N LEU A 192 12.03 1.84 -3.25
CA LEU A 192 10.95 1.17 -2.52
C LEU A 192 9.75 2.12 -2.46
N VAL A 193 8.58 1.62 -2.85
CA VAL A 193 7.29 2.29 -2.64
C VAL A 193 6.48 1.44 -1.67
N THR A 194 6.06 2.04 -0.56
CA THR A 194 5.22 1.39 0.45
C THR A 194 3.88 2.07 0.51
N LEU A 195 2.78 1.34 0.36
CA LEU A 195 1.48 1.82 0.80
C LEU A 195 1.26 1.35 2.23
N MET A 196 1.66 2.20 3.18
CA MET A 196 1.74 1.88 4.60
C MET A 196 0.33 1.73 5.16
N PHE A 197 -0.09 0.50 5.43
CA PHE A 197 -1.43 0.13 5.89
C PHE A 197 -1.32 -1.09 6.81
N PRO A 198 -2.20 -1.26 7.82
CA PRO A 198 -3.17 -0.29 8.34
C PRO A 198 -2.58 0.62 9.42
N MET A 199 -2.85 1.92 9.32
CA MET A 199 -2.47 2.94 10.30
C MET A 199 -3.66 3.27 11.22
N ASP A 200 -3.81 2.51 12.30
CA ASP A 200 -4.80 2.73 13.36
C ASP A 200 -4.35 2.08 14.69
N ASP A 201 -5.22 2.05 15.70
CA ASP A 201 -4.89 1.60 17.05
C ASP A 201 -5.29 0.15 17.41
N HIS A 202 -5.73 -0.66 16.46
CA HIS A 202 -6.15 -2.04 16.76
C HIS A 202 -5.00 -2.90 17.30
N ALA A 203 -5.35 -3.94 18.05
CA ALA A 203 -4.40 -4.91 18.59
C ALA A 203 -4.45 -6.24 17.82
N GLY A 204 -3.29 -6.92 17.74
CA GLY A 204 -3.15 -8.20 17.07
C GLY A 204 -2.86 -8.07 15.58
N GLY A 205 -3.00 -9.21 14.88
CA GLY A 205 -2.78 -9.33 13.45
C GLY A 205 -2.77 -10.79 13.01
N PRO A 206 -2.60 -11.07 11.70
CA PRO A 206 -2.55 -10.10 10.61
C PRO A 206 -3.94 -9.51 10.25
N PRO A 207 -3.99 -8.33 9.59
CA PRO A 207 -2.86 -7.41 9.45
C PRO A 207 -2.48 -6.83 10.82
N PHE A 208 -1.20 -6.67 11.10
CA PHE A 208 -0.71 -5.93 12.26
C PHE A 208 -0.75 -4.43 11.97
N LYS A 209 -1.08 -3.60 12.96
CA LYS A 209 -0.99 -2.15 12.79
C LYS A 209 0.44 -1.70 12.48
N VAL A 210 0.53 -0.61 11.74
CA VAL A 210 1.79 0.03 11.34
C VAL A 210 1.70 1.55 11.51
N SER A 211 2.85 2.17 11.67
CA SER A 211 3.06 3.61 11.75
C SER A 211 4.17 4.00 10.77
N ILE A 212 4.47 5.30 10.61
CA ILE A 212 5.63 5.71 9.81
C ILE A 212 6.91 5.23 10.48
N GLU A 213 6.94 5.32 11.81
CA GLU A 213 8.05 4.96 12.67
C GLU A 213 8.42 3.48 12.54
N ASP A 214 7.43 2.58 12.37
CA ASP A 214 7.69 1.15 12.13
C ASP A 214 8.52 0.89 10.86
N TYR A 215 8.32 1.70 9.80
CA TYR A 215 9.10 1.59 8.57
C TYR A 215 10.46 2.26 8.74
N GLU A 216 10.51 3.45 9.34
CA GLU A 216 11.75 4.18 9.60
C GLU A 216 12.72 3.39 10.48
N GLU A 217 12.21 2.72 11.52
CA GLU A 217 13.00 1.89 12.45
C GLU A 217 13.80 0.81 11.73
N VAL A 218 13.23 0.19 10.70
CA VAL A 218 13.89 -0.90 9.96
C VAL A 218 14.61 -0.42 8.69
N LEU A 219 14.19 0.68 8.07
CA LEU A 219 14.75 1.20 6.82
C LEU A 219 15.93 2.17 7.05
N HIS A 220 15.87 3.03 8.07
CA HIS A 220 16.94 4.01 8.33
C HIS A 220 18.29 3.34 8.67
N PRO A 221 18.38 2.30 9.53
CA PRO A 221 19.66 1.68 9.87
C PRO A 221 20.38 1.04 8.66
N ILE A 222 19.62 0.62 7.64
CA ILE A 222 20.16 0.03 6.40
C ILE A 222 20.33 1.08 5.28
N GLY A 223 20.25 2.37 5.62
CA GLY A 223 20.61 3.48 4.74
C GLY A 223 19.52 3.95 3.80
N PHE A 224 18.27 3.46 3.92
CA PHE A 224 17.15 4.06 3.21
C PHE A 224 16.72 5.37 3.88
N LYS A 225 16.18 6.30 3.09
CA LYS A 225 15.55 7.54 3.54
C LYS A 225 14.26 7.75 2.77
N ALA A 226 13.24 8.26 3.46
CA ALA A 226 12.02 8.70 2.80
C ALA A 226 12.32 9.88 1.87
N VAL A 227 11.98 9.74 0.59
CA VAL A 227 11.92 10.83 -0.39
C VAL A 227 10.64 11.62 -0.19
N SER A 228 9.53 10.92 0.08
CA SER A 228 8.23 11.52 0.37
C SER A 228 7.37 10.55 1.16
N ILE A 229 6.57 11.08 2.08
CA ILE A 229 5.47 10.36 2.72
C ILE A 229 4.24 11.26 2.63
N VAL A 230 3.19 10.79 1.95
CA VAL A 230 1.97 11.58 1.68
C VAL A 230 0.72 10.77 2.00
N ASP A 231 -0.38 11.47 2.27
CA ASP A 231 -1.69 10.84 2.40
C ASP A 231 -2.14 10.21 1.07
N ASN A 232 -2.80 9.05 1.15
CA ASN A 232 -3.42 8.44 -0.03
C ASN A 232 -4.83 9.01 -0.25
N GLU A 233 -4.93 10.09 -1.02
CA GLU A 233 -6.22 10.68 -1.41
C GLU A 233 -7.10 9.76 -2.28
N LEU A 234 -6.52 8.68 -2.82
CA LEU A 234 -7.20 7.67 -3.64
C LEU A 234 -7.53 6.40 -2.85
N ALA A 235 -7.39 6.43 -1.52
CA ALA A 235 -7.75 5.32 -0.65
C ALA A 235 -9.24 4.94 -0.84
N ILE A 236 -9.51 3.64 -0.92
CA ILE A 236 -10.90 3.14 -0.88
C ILE A 236 -11.54 3.50 0.46
N GLU A 237 -12.87 3.59 0.50
CA GLU A 237 -13.60 4.06 1.69
C GLU A 237 -13.20 3.32 2.97
N ALA A 238 -13.04 2.00 2.91
CA ALA A 238 -12.65 1.17 4.06
C ALA A 238 -11.21 1.42 4.59
N ARG A 239 -10.35 2.04 3.79
CA ARG A 239 -8.93 2.33 4.11
C ARG A 239 -8.62 3.82 4.19
N LYS A 240 -9.61 4.68 3.94
CA LYS A 240 -9.45 6.14 3.94
C LYS A 240 -8.93 6.65 5.29
N GLY A 241 -7.87 7.45 5.25
CA GLY A 241 -7.20 7.98 6.44
C GLY A 241 -6.43 6.94 7.26
N ARG A 242 -6.30 5.69 6.77
CA ARG A 242 -5.59 4.59 7.43
C ARG A 242 -4.40 4.08 6.62
N GLU A 243 -4.01 4.83 5.58
CA GLU A 243 -2.85 4.50 4.77
C GLU A 243 -2.15 5.73 4.21
N LYS A 244 -0.82 5.63 4.07
CA LYS A 244 0.05 6.66 3.50
C LYS A 244 0.97 6.06 2.44
N LEU A 245 1.24 6.81 1.38
CA LEU A 245 2.18 6.44 0.34
C LEU A 245 3.58 6.95 0.69
N GLY A 246 4.50 6.02 0.97
CA GLY A 246 5.91 6.27 1.20
C GLY A 246 6.75 5.92 -0.03
N ARG A 247 7.69 6.79 -0.40
CA ARG A 247 8.73 6.52 -1.40
C ARG A 247 10.09 6.61 -0.74
N TRP A 248 10.92 5.60 -0.91
CA TRP A 248 12.17 5.44 -0.19
C TRP A 248 13.31 5.15 -1.15
N LYS A 249 14.46 5.79 -0.93
CA LYS A 249 15.70 5.54 -1.68
C LYS A 249 16.86 5.36 -0.72
N ARG A 250 17.88 4.62 -1.15
CA ARG A 250 19.15 4.60 -0.43
C ARG A 250 19.74 6.01 -0.42
N GLY A 251 20.20 6.45 0.75
CA GLY A 251 21.01 7.65 0.85
C GLY A 251 22.24 7.48 -0.03
N VAL A 252 22.62 8.54 -0.75
CA VAL A 252 23.88 8.56 -1.51
C VAL A 252 25.00 8.47 -0.49
N GLY A 253 25.54 7.27 -0.30
CA GLY A 253 26.78 7.10 0.43
C GLY A 253 27.85 7.89 -0.31
N HIS A 254 28.43 8.90 0.33
CA HIS A 254 29.77 9.31 -0.06
C HIS A 254 30.62 8.07 0.13
N SER A 255 31.02 7.42 -0.97
CA SER A 255 32.04 6.40 -0.92
C SER A 255 33.25 7.05 -0.27
N SER A 256 33.52 6.68 0.99
CA SER A 256 34.79 6.94 1.61
C SER A 256 35.82 6.18 0.78
N LEU A 257 36.49 6.89 -0.11
CA LEU A 257 37.71 6.45 -0.78
C LEU A 257 38.79 6.13 0.26
#